data_AF-A0AAN7JII5-F1
#
_entry.id   AF-A0AAN7JII5-F1
#
_cell.length_a   1.000
_cell.length_b   1.000
_cell.length_c   1.000
_cell.angle_alpha   90.00
_cell.angle_beta   90.00
_cell.angle_gamma   90.00
#
_symmetry.space_group_name_H-M   'P 1'
#
loop_
_entity.id
_entity.type
_entity.pdbx_description
1 polymer ?
#
loop_
_entity_poly.entity_id
_entity_poly.type
_entity_poly.pdbx_seq_one_letter_code
_entity_poly.pdbx_strand_id
1 'polypeptide(L)'
;MMRVKHGSFNHVEVVEEMIFAINVGYKVNDLCTRCSTSQLSQSRRFPFLRPVRFLTDSRDVLWIMDTSEPQIDGPDPSPAVDHGLLAELESLRQSHQSLRSRSAEMEETLLLAQRQREDCVNEIANMSKIIESLCSERDRLASRVGELEELLKEKEDKFLSKFEEELIERESMRVEIEVYKKKFESVEEEMEERGGLLSRSMEAVQTVKDGLIKVIQNVDDDKIPETLGDENGGNGDLRLDSEFMPVFEQIMEVRKLVDLADSKVSEYKEMKGKEKRQLENSVVSLTEENRDISSLLRVALMEKEAVEKSLNKLKGNTEQKRVALLQFAERGLQRVGFGFMMGSGGSIEQPMVESYGASSTGSKSDGSECEEEVVSLASTVEKIMKNLRLEITQLRRCLDESRSDNERLESLTTKQAQQISENSLYIKELEERERLLAQNIEELLVDIKETETEVDRWREACELEVVAGKNEVEERDKVVTILQQELEKTKSALEISNGKLKLKADLAAAAMAAQATAEKSLQLADSRATGLRERIEELTRQLEEADSRERSGRRSIMRICWPWRAFIKVNAGNGAAPRFPNVRRMLPEMQSLLHSRV
;
A
#
# COMPACT_ATOMS: atom_id res chain seq x y z
N MET A 1 -19.54 26.02 2.69
CA MET A 1 -19.83 25.46 1.35
C MET A 1 -18.52 24.96 0.76
N MET A 2 -18.06 23.78 1.19
CA MET A 2 -16.84 23.14 0.69
C MET A 2 -17.21 21.99 -0.25
N ARG A 3 -16.48 21.86 -1.35
CA ARG A 3 -16.77 20.89 -2.41
C ARG A 3 -15.95 19.62 -2.16
N VAL A 4 -16.61 18.51 -1.87
CA VAL A 4 -15.97 17.20 -1.73
C VAL A 4 -15.34 16.81 -3.08
N LYS A 5 -14.07 16.39 -3.06
CA LYS A 5 -13.49 15.55 -4.12
C LYS A 5 -13.52 14.10 -3.61
N HIS A 6 -14.08 13.19 -4.40
CA HIS A 6 -13.76 11.77 -4.23
C HIS A 6 -12.40 11.53 -4.89
N GLY A 7 -11.45 10.99 -4.13
CA GLY A 7 -10.22 10.45 -4.68
C GLY A 7 -10.40 8.96 -4.90
N SER A 8 -10.09 8.48 -6.11
CA SER A 8 -9.92 7.04 -6.33
C SER A 8 -8.65 6.62 -5.61
N PHE A 9 -8.73 5.67 -4.68
CA PHE A 9 -7.54 5.10 -4.04
C PHE A 9 -6.90 4.09 -4.99
N ASN A 10 -5.61 4.27 -5.29
CA ASN A 10 -4.86 3.29 -6.07
C ASN A 10 -4.57 2.07 -5.19
N HIS A 11 -5.20 0.94 -5.51
CA HIS A 11 -4.94 -0.32 -4.80
C HIS A 11 -3.47 -0.77 -4.83
N VAL A 12 -2.70 -0.33 -5.83
CA VAL A 12 -1.27 -0.67 -5.99
C VAL A 12 -0.43 -0.09 -4.85
N GLU A 13 -0.61 1.19 -4.48
CA GLU A 13 0.16 1.84 -3.41
C GLU A 13 -0.09 1.18 -2.05
N VAL A 14 -1.35 0.80 -1.77
CA VAL A 14 -1.73 0.09 -0.54
C VAL A 14 -1.07 -1.30 -0.48
N VAL A 15 -0.98 -2.01 -1.62
CA VAL A 15 -0.30 -3.32 -1.70
C VAL A 15 1.22 -3.17 -1.51
N GLU A 16 1.85 -2.13 -2.07
CA GLU A 16 3.30 -1.89 -1.85
C GLU A 16 3.62 -1.51 -0.39
N GLU A 17 2.83 -0.64 0.24
CA GLU A 17 3.00 -0.33 1.67
C GLU A 17 2.79 -1.57 2.56
N MET A 18 1.79 -2.40 2.24
CA MET A 18 1.52 -3.63 2.98
C MET A 18 2.65 -4.68 2.80
N ILE A 19 3.18 -4.84 1.59
CA ILE A 19 4.37 -5.68 1.32
C ILE A 19 5.60 -5.14 2.04
N PHE A 20 5.77 -3.82 2.13
CA PHE A 20 6.88 -3.20 2.88
C PHE A 20 6.75 -3.45 4.38
N ALA A 21 5.56 -3.24 4.96
CA ALA A 21 5.28 -3.51 6.38
C ALA A 21 5.52 -4.99 6.73
N ILE A 22 5.06 -5.91 5.89
CA ILE A 22 5.27 -7.37 6.04
C ILE A 22 6.77 -7.71 6.00
N ASN A 23 7.53 -7.16 5.05
CA ASN A 23 8.98 -7.38 4.96
C ASN A 23 9.77 -6.83 6.17
N VAL A 24 9.33 -5.71 6.74
CA VAL A 24 9.90 -5.16 7.98
C VAL A 24 9.56 -6.07 9.17
N GLY A 25 8.31 -6.53 9.28
CA GLY A 25 7.87 -7.45 10.33
C GLY A 25 8.66 -8.76 10.34
N TYR A 26 8.85 -9.40 9.18
CA TYR A 26 9.64 -10.64 9.08
C TYR A 26 11.12 -10.43 9.45
N LYS A 27 11.74 -9.29 9.08
CA LYS A 27 13.13 -8.98 9.49
C LYS A 27 13.28 -8.77 11.01
N VAL A 28 12.27 -8.20 11.67
CA VAL A 28 12.29 -8.05 13.13
C VAL A 28 12.13 -9.41 13.83
N ASN A 29 11.27 -10.29 13.32
CA ASN A 29 11.10 -11.64 13.86
C ASN A 29 12.35 -12.52 13.69
N ASP A 30 13.01 -12.55 12.52
CA ASP A 30 14.20 -13.40 12.28
C ASP A 30 15.41 -12.97 13.15
N LEU A 31 15.50 -11.68 13.49
CA LEU A 31 16.47 -11.20 14.49
C LEU A 31 16.16 -11.69 15.91
N CYS A 32 14.88 -11.88 16.26
CA CYS A 32 14.44 -12.33 17.57
C CYS A 32 14.64 -13.85 17.77
N THR A 33 14.30 -14.66 16.78
CA THR A 33 14.51 -16.12 16.82
C THR A 33 15.99 -16.49 16.81
N ARG A 34 16.83 -15.82 16.01
CA ARG A 34 18.30 -16.06 16.00
C ARG A 34 18.98 -15.73 17.32
N CYS A 35 18.50 -14.74 18.05
CA CYS A 35 19.01 -14.42 19.39
C CYS A 35 18.65 -15.53 20.40
N SER A 36 17.44 -16.08 20.28
CA SER A 36 16.90 -17.11 21.20
C SER A 36 17.52 -18.50 21.00
N THR A 37 17.82 -18.91 19.76
CA THR A 37 18.38 -20.24 19.45
C THR A 37 19.88 -20.35 19.75
N SER A 38 20.62 -19.23 19.75
CA SER A 38 22.08 -19.21 19.88
C SER A 38 22.62 -19.57 21.29
N GLN A 39 21.77 -19.72 22.31
CA GLN A 39 22.21 -20.03 23.69
C GLN A 39 22.05 -21.51 24.12
N LEU A 40 21.37 -22.35 23.33
CA LEU A 40 21.06 -23.73 23.74
C LEU A 40 22.00 -24.81 23.18
N SER A 41 22.94 -24.46 22.29
CA SER A 41 23.80 -25.42 21.58
C SER A 41 25.14 -25.72 22.27
N GLN A 42 25.43 -25.15 23.44
CA GLN A 42 26.67 -25.43 24.21
C GLN A 42 26.43 -26.30 25.45
N SER A 43 26.08 -27.58 25.26
CA SER A 43 26.25 -28.56 26.33
C SER A 43 26.43 -30.00 25.83
N ARG A 44 27.21 -30.79 26.61
CA ARG A 44 27.31 -32.25 26.56
C ARG A 44 27.88 -32.89 25.28
N ARG A 45 29.22 -32.96 25.22
CA ARG A 45 29.91 -34.20 24.82
C ARG A 45 30.50 -34.85 26.07
N PHE A 46 30.07 -36.08 26.39
CA PHE A 46 30.75 -36.96 27.35
C PHE A 46 31.35 -38.15 26.59
N PRO A 47 32.58 -38.60 26.90
CA PRO A 47 33.21 -39.73 26.20
C PRO A 47 32.66 -41.07 26.68
N PHE A 48 32.67 -42.06 25.78
CA PHE A 48 32.34 -43.45 26.09
C PHE A 48 33.27 -44.05 27.15
N LEU A 49 32.70 -44.68 28.17
CA LEU A 49 33.42 -45.63 29.03
C LEU A 49 33.33 -47.04 28.41
N ARG A 50 34.46 -47.74 28.33
CA ARG A 50 34.50 -49.16 27.95
C ARG A 50 34.13 -50.05 29.14
N PRO A 51 33.34 -51.12 28.98
CA PRO A 51 33.15 -52.13 30.02
C PRO A 51 34.48 -52.82 30.38
N VAL A 52 34.78 -52.91 31.68
CA VAL A 52 35.90 -53.69 32.20
C VAL A 52 35.46 -55.16 32.29
N ARG A 53 36.23 -56.08 31.70
CA ARG A 53 36.05 -57.52 31.92
C ARG A 53 36.67 -57.91 33.25
N PHE A 54 35.84 -58.21 34.25
CA PHE A 54 36.30 -58.93 35.43
C PHE A 54 36.29 -60.44 35.14
N LEU A 55 37.48 -61.04 35.14
CA LEU A 55 37.65 -62.49 35.22
C LEU A 55 37.71 -62.88 36.70
N THR A 56 36.62 -63.45 37.21
CA THR A 56 36.63 -64.13 38.51
C THR A 56 37.08 -65.57 38.32
N ASP A 57 38.31 -65.89 38.71
CA ASP A 57 38.78 -67.25 38.88
C ASP A 57 39.46 -67.38 40.25
N SER A 58 39.02 -68.34 41.05
CA SER A 58 39.64 -68.72 42.32
C SER A 58 39.28 -70.16 42.69
N ARG A 59 39.91 -71.09 41.98
CA ARG A 59 40.57 -72.29 42.54
C ARG A 59 39.79 -73.12 43.57
N ASP A 60 39.37 -74.31 43.14
CA ASP A 60 39.30 -75.45 44.06
C ASP A 60 40.71 -76.04 44.26
N VAL A 61 41.21 -75.99 45.50
CA VAL A 61 42.41 -76.73 45.93
C VAL A 61 41.96 -77.87 46.84
N LEU A 62 41.80 -79.06 46.27
CA LEU A 62 41.29 -80.24 46.96
C LEU A 62 42.37 -80.84 47.88
N TRP A 63 42.40 -80.39 49.14
CA TRP A 63 43.11 -81.10 50.21
C TRP A 63 42.24 -82.25 50.73
N ILE A 64 42.54 -83.47 50.29
CA ILE A 64 42.13 -84.69 51.00
C ILE A 64 43.32 -85.13 51.86
N MET A 65 43.19 -84.94 53.16
CA MET A 65 43.85 -85.81 54.14
C MET A 65 42.76 -86.47 54.95
N ASP A 66 42.68 -87.79 54.85
CA ASP A 66 42.01 -88.63 55.85
C ASP A 66 42.98 -89.73 56.28
N THR A 67 42.89 -90.10 57.55
CA THR A 67 43.82 -90.95 58.31
C THR A 67 42.96 -91.77 59.28
N SER A 68 43.11 -93.07 59.48
CA SER A 68 44.31 -93.93 59.41
C SER A 68 43.92 -95.31 58.80
N GLU A 69 44.51 -96.51 59.04
CA GLU A 69 45.47 -97.00 60.03
C GLU A 69 46.10 -98.34 59.54
N PRO A 70 47.33 -98.71 59.95
CA PRO A 70 48.00 -99.94 59.47
C PRO A 70 47.78 -101.15 60.38
N GLN A 71 47.81 -102.36 59.81
CA GLN A 71 48.06 -103.60 60.56
C GLN A 71 49.54 -104.00 60.45
N ILE A 72 50.19 -104.17 61.60
CA ILE A 72 51.47 -104.86 61.77
C ILE A 72 51.29 -105.82 62.95
N ASP A 73 51.56 -107.11 62.74
CA ASP A 73 51.52 -108.11 63.81
C ASP A 73 52.66 -107.90 64.83
N GLY A 74 52.32 -107.87 66.12
CA GLY A 74 53.28 -107.78 67.23
C GLY A 74 52.54 -107.99 68.57
N PRO A 75 53.00 -108.90 69.46
CA PRO A 75 52.10 -109.48 70.46
C PRO A 75 52.02 -108.74 71.82
N ASP A 76 50.84 -108.92 72.42
CA ASP A 76 50.53 -108.94 73.85
C ASP A 76 51.56 -109.68 74.75
N PRO A 77 51.51 -109.57 76.11
CA PRO A 77 50.76 -108.61 76.94
C PRO A 77 51.54 -108.08 78.18
N SER A 78 50.82 -107.36 79.06
CA SER A 78 51.02 -107.30 80.53
C SER A 78 52.04 -106.27 81.07
N PRO A 79 51.95 -105.86 82.36
CA PRO A 79 51.17 -104.65 82.63
C PRO A 79 51.82 -103.63 83.58
N ALA A 80 51.79 -102.36 83.19
CA ALA A 80 51.88 -101.20 84.07
C ALA A 80 50.72 -100.26 83.77
N VAL A 81 50.12 -99.63 84.81
CA VAL A 81 48.88 -98.85 84.67
C VAL A 81 49.20 -97.37 84.43
N ASP A 82 49.36 -96.98 83.17
CA ASP A 82 49.43 -95.57 82.80
C ASP A 82 48.03 -94.96 82.66
N HIS A 83 47.55 -94.39 83.76
CA HIS A 83 46.29 -93.63 83.82
C HIS A 83 46.22 -92.45 82.83
N GLY A 84 47.35 -92.01 82.28
CA GLY A 84 47.39 -91.00 81.21
C GLY A 84 46.57 -91.42 79.98
N LEU A 85 46.70 -92.67 79.52
CA LEU A 85 46.10 -93.15 78.27
C LEU A 85 44.56 -93.08 78.27
N LEU A 86 43.91 -93.30 79.43
CA LEU A 86 42.45 -93.17 79.55
C LEU A 86 41.99 -91.71 79.57
N ALA A 87 42.76 -90.81 80.20
CA ALA A 87 42.47 -89.38 80.19
C ALA A 87 42.70 -88.77 78.79
N GLU A 88 43.75 -89.23 78.09
CA GLU A 88 44.04 -88.88 76.70
C GLU A 88 42.93 -89.38 75.77
N LEU A 89 42.46 -90.62 75.89
CA LEU A 89 41.35 -91.15 75.08
C LEU A 89 40.04 -90.36 75.27
N GLU A 90 39.67 -90.00 76.50
CA GLU A 90 38.44 -89.23 76.74
C GLU A 90 38.58 -87.77 76.28
N SER A 91 39.77 -87.17 76.40
CA SER A 91 40.12 -85.87 75.80
C SER A 91 40.04 -85.92 74.27
N LEU A 92 40.59 -86.97 73.65
CA LEU A 92 40.54 -87.19 72.20
C LEU A 92 39.09 -87.37 71.72
N ARG A 93 38.26 -88.07 72.50
CA ARG A 93 36.83 -88.26 72.24
C ARG A 93 36.06 -86.94 72.25
N GLN A 94 36.29 -86.09 73.25
CA GLN A 94 35.66 -84.76 73.35
C GLN A 94 36.16 -83.83 72.24
N SER A 95 37.45 -83.85 71.92
CA SER A 95 38.04 -83.14 70.78
C SER A 95 37.40 -83.57 69.46
N HIS A 96 37.31 -84.87 69.19
CA HIS A 96 36.67 -85.42 68.00
C HIS A 96 35.17 -85.06 67.93
N GLN A 97 34.44 -85.06 69.05
CA GLN A 97 33.04 -84.64 69.08
C GLN A 97 32.87 -83.13 68.79
N SER A 98 33.79 -82.29 69.29
CA SER A 98 33.81 -80.84 69.00
C SER A 98 34.22 -80.55 67.54
N LEU A 99 35.18 -81.30 66.99
CA LEU A 99 35.53 -81.24 65.57
C LEU A 99 34.34 -81.66 64.70
N ARG A 100 33.58 -82.69 65.11
CA ARG A 100 32.39 -83.14 64.38
C ARG A 100 31.24 -82.14 64.41
N SER A 101 30.98 -81.47 65.55
CA SER A 101 29.97 -80.40 65.58
C SER A 101 30.38 -79.21 64.73
N ARG A 102 31.64 -78.76 64.86
CA ARG A 102 32.21 -77.68 64.05
C ARG A 102 32.23 -78.01 62.55
N SER A 103 32.42 -79.28 62.18
CA SER A 103 32.32 -79.74 60.78
C SER A 103 30.89 -79.64 60.26
N ALA A 104 29.89 -79.99 61.06
CA ALA A 104 28.48 -79.86 60.67
C ALA A 104 28.03 -78.39 60.56
N GLU A 105 28.47 -77.53 61.48
CA GLU A 105 28.27 -76.06 61.40
C GLU A 105 28.93 -75.47 60.15
N MET A 106 30.13 -75.95 59.80
CA MET A 106 30.83 -75.55 58.56
C MET A 106 30.10 -76.05 57.31
N GLU A 107 29.57 -77.27 57.32
CA GLU A 107 28.77 -77.83 56.21
C GLU A 107 27.46 -77.06 56.02
N GLU A 108 26.74 -76.72 57.10
CA GLU A 108 25.51 -75.91 57.04
C GLU A 108 25.79 -74.49 56.50
N THR A 109 26.87 -73.84 56.95
CA THR A 109 27.25 -72.50 56.45
C THR A 109 27.73 -72.53 55.00
N LEU A 110 28.39 -73.62 54.55
CA LEU A 110 28.72 -73.82 53.13
C LEU A 110 27.46 -74.02 52.27
N LEU A 111 26.49 -74.83 52.73
CA LEU A 111 25.20 -75.01 52.03
C LEU A 111 24.40 -73.70 51.95
N LEU A 112 24.44 -72.87 52.99
CA LEU A 112 23.80 -71.55 52.99
C LEU A 112 24.50 -70.60 52.00
N ALA A 113 25.84 -70.57 51.97
CA ALA A 113 26.62 -69.78 51.02
C ALA A 113 26.43 -70.25 49.56
N GLN A 114 26.27 -71.56 49.33
CA GLN A 114 25.93 -72.11 48.01
C GLN A 114 24.56 -71.62 47.53
N ARG A 115 23.51 -71.68 48.38
CA ARG A 115 22.18 -71.15 48.04
C ARG A 115 22.23 -69.65 47.74
N GLN A 116 22.89 -68.86 48.58
CA GLN A 116 23.06 -67.42 48.32
C GLN A 116 23.78 -67.15 46.98
N ARG A 117 24.78 -67.96 46.62
CA ARG A 117 25.45 -67.87 45.31
C ARG A 117 24.51 -68.23 44.16
N GLU A 118 23.70 -69.28 44.30
CA GLU A 118 22.71 -69.69 43.31
C GLU A 118 21.62 -68.61 43.11
N ASP A 119 21.09 -68.05 44.20
CA ASP A 119 20.14 -66.93 44.17
C ASP A 119 20.74 -65.71 43.45
N CYS A 120 21.98 -65.31 43.79
CA CYS A 120 22.70 -64.23 43.08
C CYS A 120 22.88 -64.53 41.58
N VAL A 121 23.21 -65.77 41.21
CA VAL A 121 23.37 -66.18 39.81
C VAL A 121 22.03 -66.13 39.06
N ASN A 122 20.94 -66.55 39.70
CA ASN A 122 19.59 -66.46 39.15
C ASN A 122 19.15 -64.99 38.95
N GLU A 123 19.45 -64.11 39.91
CA GLU A 123 19.17 -62.67 39.79
C GLU A 123 19.99 -62.03 38.65
N ILE A 124 21.29 -62.31 38.55
CA ILE A 124 22.15 -61.86 37.45
C ILE A 124 21.64 -62.37 36.09
N ALA A 125 21.19 -63.63 36.00
CA ALA A 125 20.63 -64.17 34.77
C ALA A 125 19.31 -63.49 34.38
N ASN A 126 18.50 -63.06 35.35
CA ASN A 126 17.27 -62.32 35.11
C ASN A 126 17.53 -60.86 34.73
N MET A 127 18.46 -60.17 35.40
CA MET A 127 18.93 -58.85 34.98
C MET A 127 19.52 -58.87 33.57
N SER A 128 20.26 -59.91 33.19
CA SER A 128 20.82 -60.05 31.84
C SER A 128 19.73 -60.08 30.76
N LYS A 129 18.66 -60.87 30.95
CA LYS A 129 17.50 -60.92 30.03
C LYS A 129 16.81 -59.56 29.90
N ILE A 130 16.69 -58.81 31.00
CA ILE A 130 16.12 -57.45 30.99
C ILE A 130 17.02 -56.50 30.18
N ILE A 131 18.34 -56.57 30.37
CA ILE A 131 19.31 -55.78 29.60
C ILE A 131 19.28 -56.13 28.11
N GLU A 132 19.16 -57.41 27.75
CA GLU A 132 19.01 -57.87 26.36
C GLU A 132 17.71 -57.32 25.73
N SER A 133 16.59 -57.40 26.44
CA SER A 133 15.31 -56.81 26.01
C SER A 133 15.44 -55.31 25.76
N LEU A 134 15.97 -54.55 26.74
CA LEU A 134 16.16 -53.10 26.64
C LEU A 134 17.17 -52.71 25.54
N CYS A 135 18.16 -53.54 25.25
CA CYS A 135 19.05 -53.32 24.10
C CYS A 135 18.31 -53.49 22.78
N SER A 136 17.45 -54.52 22.65
CA SER A 136 16.66 -54.72 21.43
C SER A 136 15.63 -53.59 21.20
N GLU A 137 15.05 -53.04 22.28
CA GLU A 137 14.17 -51.87 22.22
C GLU A 137 14.93 -50.60 21.84
N ARG A 138 16.10 -50.36 22.45
CA ARG A 138 17.01 -49.25 22.07
C ARG A 138 17.36 -49.31 20.59
N ASP A 139 17.76 -50.48 20.08
CA ASP A 139 18.23 -50.62 18.71
C ASP A 139 17.07 -50.47 17.70
N ARG A 140 15.87 -51.00 18.03
CA ARG A 140 14.64 -50.73 17.28
C ARG A 140 14.28 -49.25 17.26
N LEU A 141 14.40 -48.55 18.39
CA LEU A 141 14.17 -47.10 18.47
C LEU A 141 15.22 -46.30 17.69
N ALA A 142 16.49 -46.72 17.71
CA ALA A 142 17.56 -46.09 16.93
C ALA A 142 17.32 -46.22 15.42
N SER A 143 16.92 -47.41 14.94
CA SER A 143 16.47 -47.59 13.55
C SER A 143 15.29 -46.67 13.21
N ARG A 144 14.27 -46.58 14.09
CA ARG A 144 13.10 -45.74 13.85
C ARG A 144 13.41 -44.23 13.88
N VAL A 145 14.41 -43.80 14.65
CA VAL A 145 14.92 -42.42 14.59
C VAL A 145 15.60 -42.17 13.25
N GLY A 146 16.48 -43.06 12.77
CA GLY A 146 17.12 -42.94 11.46
C GLY A 146 16.11 -42.89 10.30
N GLU A 147 15.08 -43.72 10.32
CA GLU A 147 13.96 -43.67 9.36
C GLU A 147 13.27 -42.30 9.34
N LEU A 148 13.08 -41.68 10.51
CA LEU A 148 12.44 -40.37 10.64
C LEU A 148 13.37 -39.22 10.25
N GLU A 149 14.69 -39.33 10.51
CA GLU A 149 15.70 -38.37 10.06
C GLU A 149 15.84 -38.39 8.52
N GLU A 150 15.82 -39.57 7.89
CA GLU A 150 15.84 -39.70 6.43
C GLU A 150 14.55 -39.17 5.79
N LEU A 151 13.37 -39.49 6.34
CA LEU A 151 12.09 -38.95 5.88
C LEU A 151 11.97 -37.43 6.07
N LEU A 152 12.52 -36.88 7.17
CA LEU A 152 12.56 -35.44 7.41
C LEU A 152 13.44 -34.76 6.37
N LYS A 153 14.65 -35.29 6.13
CA LYS A 153 15.56 -34.75 5.11
C LYS A 153 14.96 -34.84 3.71
N GLU A 154 14.32 -35.96 3.36
CA GLU A 154 13.65 -36.12 2.07
C GLU A 154 12.49 -35.10 1.88
N LYS A 155 11.86 -34.68 2.98
CA LYS A 155 10.89 -33.57 2.97
C LYS A 155 11.56 -32.20 2.83
N GLU A 156 12.64 -31.93 3.56
CA GLU A 156 13.40 -30.68 3.43
C GLU A 156 13.95 -30.49 2.01
N ASP A 157 14.60 -31.51 1.44
CA ASP A 157 15.13 -31.48 0.06
C ASP A 157 13.99 -31.23 -0.97
N LYS A 158 12.79 -31.80 -0.75
CA LYS A 158 11.60 -31.54 -1.59
C LYS A 158 11.00 -30.14 -1.40
N PHE A 159 11.03 -29.57 -0.19
CA PHE A 159 10.60 -28.19 0.04
C PHE A 159 11.58 -27.17 -0.58
N LEU A 160 12.88 -27.43 -0.49
CA LEU A 160 13.90 -26.59 -1.13
C LEU A 160 13.76 -26.61 -2.66
N SER A 161 13.59 -27.79 -3.28
CA SER A 161 13.37 -27.91 -4.72
C SER A 161 12.13 -27.14 -5.20
N LYS A 162 11.02 -27.18 -4.46
CA LYS A 162 9.81 -26.41 -4.76
C LYS A 162 10.03 -24.91 -4.61
N PHE A 163 10.70 -24.49 -3.54
CA PHE A 163 10.99 -23.07 -3.31
C PHE A 163 11.91 -22.48 -4.38
N GLU A 164 12.86 -23.26 -4.90
CA GLU A 164 13.72 -22.85 -6.03
C GLU A 164 12.92 -22.73 -7.34
N GLU A 165 12.01 -23.68 -7.62
CA GLU A 165 11.08 -23.66 -8.75
C GLU A 165 10.13 -22.43 -8.69
N GLU A 166 9.48 -22.20 -7.55
CA GLU A 166 8.65 -21.00 -7.30
C GLU A 166 9.42 -19.68 -7.43
N LEU A 167 10.71 -19.66 -7.10
CA LEU A 167 11.56 -18.47 -7.22
C LEU A 167 11.88 -18.20 -8.70
N ILE A 168 12.19 -19.23 -9.48
CA ILE A 168 12.41 -19.13 -10.93
C ILE A 168 11.14 -18.63 -11.64
N GLU A 169 9.97 -19.20 -11.31
CA GLU A 169 8.68 -18.74 -11.86
C GLU A 169 8.39 -17.27 -11.49
N ARG A 170 8.60 -16.90 -10.22
CA ARG A 170 8.40 -15.52 -9.73
C ARG A 170 9.32 -14.52 -10.42
N GLU A 171 10.56 -14.91 -10.73
CA GLU A 171 11.50 -14.04 -11.44
C GLU A 171 11.19 -13.97 -12.95
N SER A 172 10.70 -15.05 -13.57
CA SER A 172 10.15 -15.01 -14.93
C SER A 172 8.97 -14.06 -15.03
N MET A 173 8.01 -14.16 -14.10
CA MET A 173 6.89 -13.22 -14.01
C MET A 173 7.34 -11.78 -13.78
N ARG A 174 8.41 -11.53 -12.99
CA ARG A 174 8.98 -10.17 -12.85
C ARG A 174 9.49 -9.63 -14.19
N VAL A 175 10.22 -10.45 -14.96
CA VAL A 175 10.75 -10.05 -16.28
C VAL A 175 9.60 -9.76 -17.25
N GLU A 176 8.53 -10.56 -17.24
CA GLU A 176 7.34 -10.29 -18.05
C GLU A 176 6.62 -9.01 -17.64
N ILE A 177 6.39 -8.80 -16.33
CA ILE A 177 5.80 -7.56 -15.79
C ILE A 177 6.62 -6.33 -16.22
N GLU A 178 7.95 -6.40 -16.14
CA GLU A 178 8.86 -5.31 -16.56
C GLU A 178 8.79 -5.05 -18.08
N VAL A 179 8.54 -6.08 -18.89
CA VAL A 179 8.30 -5.94 -20.34
C VAL A 179 6.91 -5.35 -20.63
N TYR A 180 5.87 -5.74 -19.89
CA TYR A 180 4.54 -5.14 -20.03
C TYR A 180 4.49 -3.71 -19.52
N LYS A 181 5.21 -3.38 -18.44
CA LYS A 181 5.37 -2.02 -17.91
C LYS A 181 5.97 -1.08 -18.96
N LYS A 182 7.06 -1.49 -19.64
CA LYS A 182 7.67 -0.71 -20.73
C LYS A 182 6.78 -0.55 -21.96
N LYS A 183 5.94 -1.55 -22.27
CA LYS A 183 4.90 -1.41 -23.31
C LYS A 183 3.81 -0.43 -22.88
N PHE A 184 3.42 -0.43 -21.61
CA PHE A 184 2.44 0.52 -21.08
C PHE A 184 2.99 1.95 -21.09
N GLU A 185 4.22 2.17 -20.60
CA GLU A 185 4.93 3.45 -20.66
C GLU A 185 4.99 3.99 -22.11
N SER A 186 5.36 3.15 -23.08
CA SER A 186 5.38 3.54 -24.51
C SER A 186 3.98 3.85 -25.10
N VAL A 187 2.91 3.26 -24.56
CA VAL A 187 1.52 3.56 -24.98
C VAL A 187 1.02 4.83 -24.29
N GLU A 188 1.42 5.07 -23.04
CA GLU A 188 1.12 6.30 -22.31
C GLU A 188 1.79 7.52 -22.96
N GLU A 189 3.04 7.38 -23.41
CA GLU A 189 3.73 8.37 -24.25
C GLU A 189 2.98 8.63 -25.59
N GLU A 190 2.56 7.58 -26.31
CA GLU A 190 1.74 7.74 -27.52
C GLU A 190 0.40 8.45 -27.26
N MET A 191 -0.23 8.22 -26.10
CA MET A 191 -1.50 8.84 -25.75
C MET A 191 -1.31 10.30 -25.30
N GLU A 192 -0.22 10.66 -24.63
CA GLU A 192 0.12 12.07 -24.35
C GLU A 192 0.42 12.84 -25.65
N GLU A 193 1.16 12.25 -26.60
CA GLU A 193 1.37 12.86 -27.92
C GLU A 193 0.04 13.08 -28.67
N ARG A 194 -0.88 12.11 -28.64
CA ARG A 194 -2.22 12.20 -29.25
C ARG A 194 -3.08 13.28 -28.58
N GLY A 195 -3.16 13.32 -27.25
CA GLY A 195 -3.88 14.35 -26.51
C GLY A 195 -3.29 15.75 -26.75
N GLY A 196 -1.97 15.86 -26.88
CA GLY A 196 -1.27 17.08 -27.26
C GLY A 196 -1.51 17.50 -28.72
N LEU A 197 -1.77 16.56 -29.64
CA LEU A 197 -2.21 16.86 -31.01
C LEU A 197 -3.68 17.30 -31.05
N LEU A 198 -4.57 16.63 -30.31
CA LEU A 198 -5.99 16.98 -30.19
C LEU A 198 -6.21 18.35 -29.55
N SER A 199 -5.43 18.69 -28.52
CA SER A 199 -5.48 20.02 -27.90
C SER A 199 -5.12 21.14 -28.90
N ARG A 200 -4.06 20.95 -29.69
CA ARG A 200 -3.65 21.90 -30.75
C ARG A 200 -4.67 21.98 -31.89
N SER A 201 -5.32 20.88 -32.25
CA SER A 201 -6.38 20.91 -33.27
C SER A 201 -7.62 21.65 -32.76
N MET A 202 -7.97 21.48 -31.48
CA MET A 202 -9.05 22.22 -30.82
C MET A 202 -8.79 23.73 -30.79
N GLU A 203 -7.59 24.16 -30.40
CA GLU A 203 -7.18 25.58 -30.43
C GLU A 203 -7.28 26.18 -31.84
N ALA A 204 -6.89 25.43 -32.87
CA ALA A 204 -7.00 25.86 -34.26
C ALA A 204 -8.47 25.97 -34.73
N VAL A 205 -9.32 24.99 -34.39
CA VAL A 205 -10.76 24.99 -34.71
C VAL A 205 -11.48 26.14 -34.01
N GLN A 206 -11.21 26.37 -32.72
CA GLN A 206 -11.75 27.51 -31.97
C GLN A 206 -11.26 28.86 -32.54
N THR A 207 -10.00 28.97 -32.96
CA THR A 207 -9.49 30.18 -33.64
C THR A 207 -10.23 30.47 -34.95
N VAL A 208 -10.57 29.43 -35.74
CA VAL A 208 -11.39 29.57 -36.95
C VAL A 208 -12.83 29.95 -36.61
N LYS A 209 -13.41 29.36 -35.56
CA LYS A 209 -14.76 29.67 -35.04
C LYS A 209 -14.90 31.15 -34.67
N ASP A 210 -13.97 31.67 -33.88
CA ASP A 210 -13.96 33.09 -33.48
C ASP A 210 -13.68 34.03 -34.67
N GLY A 211 -12.87 33.58 -35.63
CA GLY A 211 -12.67 34.27 -36.91
C GLY A 211 -13.95 34.42 -37.71
N LEU A 212 -14.75 33.35 -37.85
CA LEU A 212 -16.02 33.34 -38.59
C LEU A 212 -17.10 34.18 -37.88
N ILE A 213 -17.22 34.03 -36.56
CA ILE A 213 -18.08 34.87 -35.71
C ILE A 213 -17.77 36.36 -35.95
N LYS A 214 -16.48 36.72 -35.95
CA LYS A 214 -16.05 38.09 -36.24
C LYS A 214 -16.35 38.51 -37.69
N VAL A 215 -16.21 37.63 -38.69
CA VAL A 215 -16.58 37.97 -40.07
C VAL A 215 -18.07 38.31 -40.18
N ILE A 216 -18.95 37.50 -39.58
CA ILE A 216 -20.40 37.74 -39.60
C ILE A 216 -20.73 39.10 -38.96
N GLN A 217 -20.16 39.40 -37.78
CA GLN A 217 -20.34 40.68 -37.05
C GLN A 217 -19.80 41.93 -37.77
N ASN A 218 -18.99 41.80 -38.82
CA ASN A 218 -18.53 42.93 -39.64
C ASN A 218 -19.36 43.11 -40.93
N VAL A 219 -20.31 42.21 -41.18
CA VAL A 219 -21.13 42.14 -42.40
C VAL A 219 -22.60 42.40 -42.10
N ASP A 220 -23.03 42.05 -40.88
CA ASP A 220 -24.36 42.30 -40.34
C ASP A 220 -24.22 42.96 -38.96
N ASP A 221 -24.92 44.08 -38.73
CA ASP A 221 -24.92 44.81 -37.44
C ASP A 221 -25.81 44.09 -36.40
N ASP A 222 -26.70 43.19 -36.83
CA ASP A 222 -27.51 42.37 -35.93
C ASP A 222 -26.65 41.35 -35.17
N LYS A 223 -26.98 41.13 -33.89
CA LYS A 223 -26.32 40.10 -33.08
C LYS A 223 -26.53 38.72 -33.71
N ILE A 224 -25.44 37.99 -33.91
CA ILE A 224 -25.47 36.53 -34.13
C ILE A 224 -26.38 35.91 -33.06
N PRO A 225 -27.35 35.04 -33.43
CA PRO A 225 -28.21 34.38 -32.46
C PRO A 225 -27.36 33.56 -31.48
N GLU A 226 -27.44 33.91 -30.20
CA GLU A 226 -26.83 33.12 -29.13
C GLU A 226 -27.47 31.72 -29.16
N THR A 227 -26.62 30.69 -29.27
CA THR A 227 -26.98 29.27 -29.55
C THR A 227 -27.58 28.98 -30.94
N LEU A 228 -26.73 28.54 -31.88
CA LEU A 228 -27.12 27.61 -32.97
C LEU A 228 -27.22 26.15 -32.46
N GLY A 229 -27.85 25.99 -31.28
CA GLY A 229 -27.92 24.74 -30.54
C GLY A 229 -29.18 23.94 -30.85
N ASP A 230 -29.04 22.62 -30.72
CA ASP A 230 -30.13 21.63 -30.63
C ASP A 230 -31.03 21.41 -31.87
N GLU A 231 -30.45 21.46 -33.07
CA GLU A 231 -30.92 20.57 -34.16
C GLU A 231 -30.10 19.27 -34.14
N ASN A 232 -30.69 18.23 -33.55
CA ASN A 232 -30.18 16.87 -33.43
C ASN A 232 -30.10 16.18 -34.81
N GLY A 233 -29.00 16.43 -35.52
CA GLY A 233 -28.74 16.02 -36.90
C GLY A 233 -28.24 14.59 -37.11
N GLY A 234 -28.73 13.61 -36.35
CA GLY A 234 -28.59 12.18 -36.65
C GLY A 234 -27.29 11.50 -36.20
N ASN A 235 -27.42 10.62 -35.19
CA ASN A 235 -26.40 9.64 -34.85
C ASN A 235 -26.28 8.57 -35.96
N GLY A 236 -25.48 8.84 -36.99
CA GLY A 236 -24.88 7.80 -37.80
C GLY A 236 -23.80 7.07 -36.99
N ASP A 237 -23.80 5.74 -37.03
CA ASP A 237 -22.89 4.89 -36.25
C ASP A 237 -21.43 5.05 -36.71
N LEU A 238 -20.76 6.06 -36.14
CA LEU A 238 -19.33 6.28 -36.23
C LEU A 238 -18.73 6.09 -34.84
N ARG A 239 -18.31 4.85 -34.57
CA ARG A 239 -17.59 4.42 -33.37
C ARG A 239 -16.16 5.01 -33.32
N LEU A 240 -16.09 6.33 -33.20
CA LEU A 240 -14.89 7.08 -32.87
C LEU A 240 -14.62 6.98 -31.36
N ASP A 241 -13.36 7.06 -30.94
CA ASP A 241 -13.03 7.09 -29.51
C ASP A 241 -13.58 8.37 -28.85
N SER A 242 -13.95 8.24 -27.58
CA SER A 242 -14.59 9.31 -26.78
C SER A 242 -13.73 10.59 -26.67
N GLU A 243 -12.44 10.50 -26.97
CA GLU A 243 -11.48 11.60 -26.97
C GLU A 243 -11.61 12.51 -28.21
N PHE A 244 -12.04 11.96 -29.35
CA PHE A 244 -12.15 12.68 -30.63
C PHE A 244 -13.48 13.44 -30.78
N MET A 245 -14.53 13.00 -30.07
CA MET A 245 -15.87 13.56 -30.12
C MET A 245 -15.95 15.09 -29.95
N PRO A 246 -15.35 15.73 -28.92
CA PRO A 246 -15.51 17.17 -28.71
C PRO A 246 -14.84 18.01 -29.81
N VAL A 247 -13.77 17.52 -30.44
CA VAL A 247 -13.13 18.18 -31.59
C VAL A 247 -14.05 18.06 -32.82
N PHE A 248 -14.66 16.90 -33.04
CA PHE A 248 -15.59 16.67 -34.15
C PHE A 248 -16.85 17.54 -34.03
N GLU A 249 -17.41 17.69 -32.83
CA GLU A 249 -18.54 18.58 -32.55
C GLU A 249 -18.22 20.04 -32.89
N GLN A 250 -17.06 20.56 -32.47
CA GLN A 250 -16.66 21.93 -32.81
C GLN A 250 -16.38 22.12 -34.32
N ILE A 251 -15.86 21.11 -35.02
CA ILE A 251 -15.73 21.14 -36.48
C ILE A 251 -17.11 21.26 -37.16
N MET A 252 -18.12 20.57 -36.63
CA MET A 252 -19.50 20.67 -37.13
C MET A 252 -20.15 22.03 -36.82
N GLU A 253 -19.87 22.64 -35.67
CA GLU A 253 -20.26 24.03 -35.39
C GLU A 253 -19.57 25.03 -36.33
N VAL A 254 -18.26 24.90 -36.53
CA VAL A 254 -17.49 25.73 -37.46
C VAL A 254 -18.05 25.62 -38.87
N ARG A 255 -18.43 24.43 -39.32
CA ARG A 255 -19.10 24.26 -40.62
C ARG A 255 -20.41 25.03 -40.72
N LYS A 256 -21.30 24.92 -39.71
CA LYS A 256 -22.55 25.71 -39.66
C LYS A 256 -22.28 27.22 -39.72
N LEU A 257 -21.20 27.69 -39.09
CA LEU A 257 -20.77 29.09 -39.13
C LEU A 257 -20.17 29.52 -40.48
N VAL A 258 -19.48 28.62 -41.20
CA VAL A 258 -19.05 28.88 -42.60
C VAL A 258 -20.26 29.06 -43.51
N ASP A 259 -21.23 28.14 -43.43
CA ASP A 259 -22.44 28.17 -44.26
C ASP A 259 -23.26 29.46 -44.01
N LEU A 260 -23.39 29.88 -42.74
CA LEU A 260 -24.01 31.15 -42.35
C LEU A 260 -23.20 32.38 -42.82
N ALA A 261 -21.87 32.35 -42.71
CA ALA A 261 -21.02 33.45 -43.12
C ALA A 261 -21.05 33.71 -44.63
N ASP A 262 -21.02 32.67 -45.47
CA ASP A 262 -21.10 32.84 -46.93
C ASP A 262 -22.47 33.35 -47.38
N SER A 263 -23.55 32.89 -46.72
CA SER A 263 -24.90 33.44 -46.91
C SER A 263 -24.95 34.95 -46.60
N LYS A 264 -24.50 35.36 -45.41
CA LYS A 264 -24.49 36.78 -44.99
C LYS A 264 -23.59 37.67 -45.86
N VAL A 265 -22.40 37.18 -46.21
CA VAL A 265 -21.49 37.87 -47.14
C VAL A 265 -22.13 38.01 -48.53
N SER A 266 -22.96 37.06 -48.97
CA SER A 266 -23.68 37.11 -50.23
C SER A 266 -24.86 38.10 -50.20
N GLU A 267 -25.63 38.15 -49.11
CA GLU A 267 -26.67 39.17 -48.87
C GLU A 267 -26.08 40.59 -48.94
N TYR A 268 -24.96 40.84 -48.24
CA TYR A 268 -24.28 42.13 -48.23
C TYR A 268 -23.74 42.52 -49.62
N LYS A 269 -23.13 41.58 -50.35
CA LYS A 269 -22.69 41.79 -51.75
C LYS A 269 -23.86 42.18 -52.65
N GLU A 270 -25.02 41.54 -52.49
CA GLU A 270 -26.22 41.86 -53.29
C GLU A 270 -26.81 43.23 -52.91
N MET A 271 -26.87 43.55 -51.61
CA MET A 271 -27.31 44.86 -51.11
C MET A 271 -26.43 45.99 -51.65
N LYS A 272 -25.10 45.88 -51.52
CA LYS A 272 -24.15 46.86 -52.08
C LYS A 272 -24.20 46.91 -53.61
N GLY A 273 -24.52 45.79 -54.27
CA GLY A 273 -24.83 45.76 -55.70
C GLY A 273 -26.09 46.54 -56.08
N LYS A 274 -27.15 46.48 -55.27
CA LYS A 274 -28.39 47.26 -55.43
C LYS A 274 -28.16 48.76 -55.20
N GLU A 275 -27.50 49.11 -54.09
CA GLU A 275 -27.13 50.50 -53.74
C GLU A 275 -26.25 51.12 -54.84
N LYS A 276 -25.22 50.40 -55.30
CA LYS A 276 -24.34 50.87 -56.39
C LYS A 276 -25.15 51.17 -57.65
N ARG A 277 -26.04 50.28 -58.09
CA ARG A 277 -26.89 50.50 -59.28
C ARG A 277 -27.82 51.70 -59.11
N GLN A 278 -28.36 51.92 -57.90
CA GLN A 278 -29.20 53.09 -57.59
C GLN A 278 -28.39 54.39 -57.69
N LEU A 279 -27.16 54.41 -57.15
CA LEU A 279 -26.25 55.55 -57.27
C LEU A 279 -25.80 55.79 -58.72
N GLU A 280 -25.47 54.75 -59.48
CA GLU A 280 -25.14 54.84 -60.91
C GLU A 280 -26.32 55.41 -61.72
N ASN A 281 -27.54 54.91 -61.50
CA ASN A 281 -28.75 55.45 -62.14
C ASN A 281 -29.01 56.91 -61.73
N SER A 282 -28.82 57.26 -60.45
CA SER A 282 -28.98 58.64 -59.97
C SER A 282 -27.95 59.59 -60.57
N VAL A 283 -26.70 59.14 -60.77
CA VAL A 283 -25.67 59.93 -61.45
C VAL A 283 -26.04 60.12 -62.92
N VAL A 284 -26.52 59.08 -63.62
CA VAL A 284 -27.01 59.21 -65.00
C VAL A 284 -28.15 60.23 -65.09
N SER A 285 -29.21 60.11 -64.27
CA SER A 285 -30.32 61.09 -64.22
C SER A 285 -29.81 62.51 -64.01
N LEU A 286 -28.93 62.72 -63.02
CA LEU A 286 -28.36 64.04 -62.74
C LEU A 286 -27.48 64.57 -63.89
N THR A 287 -26.81 63.71 -64.68
CA THR A 287 -26.09 64.16 -65.89
C THR A 287 -27.01 64.49 -67.06
N GLU A 288 -28.15 63.80 -67.20
CA GLU A 288 -29.18 64.11 -68.20
C GLU A 288 -29.93 65.40 -67.84
N GLU A 289 -30.32 65.58 -66.57
CA GLU A 289 -30.89 66.83 -66.05
C GLU A 289 -29.92 68.01 -66.22
N ASN A 290 -28.62 67.84 -65.93
CA ASN A 290 -27.62 68.89 -66.20
C ASN A 290 -27.44 69.19 -67.69
N ARG A 291 -27.60 68.19 -68.57
CA ARG A 291 -27.56 68.35 -70.03
C ARG A 291 -28.78 69.13 -70.53
N ASP A 292 -29.96 68.86 -69.98
CA ASP A 292 -31.20 69.56 -70.34
C ASP A 292 -31.26 70.97 -69.75
N ILE A 293 -30.80 71.19 -68.52
CA ILE A 293 -30.59 72.53 -67.96
C ILE A 293 -29.58 73.31 -68.83
N SER A 294 -28.49 72.68 -69.27
CA SER A 294 -27.53 73.30 -70.19
C SER A 294 -28.12 73.60 -71.58
N SER A 295 -29.10 72.80 -72.02
CA SER A 295 -29.86 73.03 -73.26
C SER A 295 -30.82 74.21 -73.10
N LEU A 296 -31.61 74.23 -72.02
CA LEU A 296 -32.53 75.32 -71.66
C LEU A 296 -31.80 76.65 -71.47
N LEU A 297 -30.65 76.65 -70.79
CA LEU A 297 -29.80 77.84 -70.66
C LEU A 297 -29.30 78.34 -72.03
N ARG A 298 -28.91 77.43 -72.94
CA ARG A 298 -28.52 77.80 -74.31
C ARG A 298 -29.69 78.40 -75.10
N VAL A 299 -30.90 77.83 -74.97
CA VAL A 299 -32.12 78.39 -75.59
C VAL A 299 -32.46 79.75 -75.01
N ALA A 300 -32.47 79.90 -73.68
CA ALA A 300 -32.75 81.16 -73.01
C ALA A 300 -31.72 82.25 -73.33
N LEU A 301 -30.44 81.90 -73.51
CA LEU A 301 -29.41 82.83 -73.99
C LEU A 301 -29.63 83.24 -75.45
N MET A 302 -30.02 82.31 -76.33
CA MET A 302 -30.37 82.65 -77.73
C MET A 302 -31.63 83.52 -77.82
N GLU A 303 -32.66 83.24 -77.02
CA GLU A 303 -33.87 84.09 -76.96
C GLU A 303 -33.57 85.45 -76.34
N LYS A 304 -32.75 85.53 -75.28
CA LYS A 304 -32.23 86.80 -74.72
C LYS A 304 -31.48 87.60 -75.78
N GLU A 305 -30.55 86.98 -76.51
CA GLU A 305 -29.83 87.64 -77.60
C GLU A 305 -30.78 88.12 -78.71
N ALA A 306 -31.80 87.34 -79.07
CA ALA A 306 -32.81 87.73 -80.06
C ALA A 306 -33.64 88.93 -79.59
N VAL A 307 -34.06 88.93 -78.32
CA VAL A 307 -34.76 90.06 -77.68
C VAL A 307 -33.86 91.29 -77.63
N GLU A 308 -32.60 91.19 -77.19
CA GLU A 308 -31.66 92.31 -77.15
C GLU A 308 -31.35 92.85 -78.56
N LYS A 309 -31.20 91.98 -79.57
CA LYS A 309 -31.05 92.37 -80.99
C LYS A 309 -32.32 93.02 -81.56
N SER A 310 -33.51 92.74 -81.01
CA SER A 310 -34.75 93.42 -81.37
C SER A 310 -34.94 94.76 -80.66
N LEU A 311 -34.61 94.81 -79.35
CA LEU A 311 -34.75 96.00 -78.50
C LEU A 311 -33.74 97.09 -78.89
N ASN A 312 -32.54 96.70 -79.30
CA ASN A 312 -31.52 97.62 -79.81
C ASN A 312 -31.89 98.23 -81.19
N LYS A 313 -32.79 97.61 -81.96
CA LYS A 313 -33.36 98.21 -83.19
C LYS A 313 -34.40 99.29 -82.87
N LEU A 314 -35.08 99.20 -81.71
CA LEU A 314 -36.03 100.21 -81.22
C LEU A 314 -35.33 101.38 -80.50
N LYS A 315 -34.21 101.89 -81.06
CA LYS A 315 -33.42 102.98 -80.47
C LYS A 315 -33.99 104.38 -80.82
N GLY A 316 -35.24 104.62 -80.44
CA GLY A 316 -35.90 105.92 -80.56
C GLY A 316 -37.36 105.85 -80.15
N ASN A 317 -37.81 106.84 -79.36
CA ASN A 317 -39.15 106.98 -78.79
C ASN A 317 -39.55 105.96 -77.69
N THR A 318 -40.14 106.45 -76.60
CA THR A 318 -40.30 105.72 -75.33
C THR A 318 -41.57 104.87 -75.29
N GLU A 319 -42.64 105.33 -75.95
CA GLU A 319 -43.97 104.69 -75.97
C GLU A 319 -43.90 103.28 -76.61
N GLN A 320 -43.26 103.19 -77.78
CA GLN A 320 -43.20 101.96 -78.59
C GLN A 320 -42.45 100.83 -77.89
N LYS A 321 -41.47 101.16 -77.02
CA LYS A 321 -40.76 100.15 -76.20
C LYS A 321 -41.68 99.46 -75.19
N ARG A 322 -42.63 100.18 -74.56
CA ARG A 322 -43.56 99.59 -73.59
C ARG A 322 -44.51 98.58 -74.25
N VAL A 323 -45.06 98.93 -75.41
CA VAL A 323 -45.99 98.05 -76.15
C VAL A 323 -45.27 96.78 -76.62
N ALA A 324 -44.03 96.90 -77.13
CA ALA A 324 -43.23 95.74 -77.52
C ALA A 324 -42.90 94.83 -76.32
N LEU A 325 -42.46 95.39 -75.18
CA LEU A 325 -42.16 94.62 -73.97
C LEU A 325 -43.36 93.80 -73.47
N LEU A 326 -44.56 94.37 -73.51
CA LEU A 326 -45.79 93.66 -73.12
C LEU A 326 -46.12 92.49 -74.07
N GLN A 327 -46.05 92.70 -75.39
CA GLN A 327 -46.28 91.64 -76.38
C GLN A 327 -45.20 90.54 -76.37
N PHE A 328 -43.98 90.83 -75.90
CA PHE A 328 -42.96 89.81 -75.69
C PHE A 328 -43.23 88.99 -74.41
N ALA A 329 -43.64 89.63 -73.31
CA ALA A 329 -44.03 88.92 -72.09
C ALA A 329 -45.24 87.98 -72.34
N GLU A 330 -46.23 88.45 -73.08
CA GLU A 330 -47.43 87.68 -73.46
C GLU A 330 -47.08 86.44 -74.30
N ARG A 331 -46.19 86.56 -75.30
CA ARG A 331 -45.73 85.41 -76.10
C ARG A 331 -44.81 84.46 -75.33
N GLY A 332 -44.00 84.97 -74.40
CA GLY A 332 -43.14 84.13 -73.56
C GLY A 332 -43.97 83.18 -72.69
N LEU A 333 -45.02 83.70 -72.05
CA LEU A 333 -45.87 82.93 -71.15
C LEU A 333 -46.63 81.78 -71.86
N GLN A 334 -46.96 81.95 -73.15
CA GLN A 334 -47.66 80.92 -73.93
C GLN A 334 -46.77 79.74 -74.38
N ARG A 335 -45.44 79.82 -74.24
CA ARG A 335 -44.52 78.73 -74.64
C ARG A 335 -44.18 77.73 -73.52
N VAL A 336 -44.53 78.04 -72.27
CA VAL A 336 -44.25 77.20 -71.08
C VAL A 336 -45.52 76.52 -70.52
N GLY A 337 -46.14 75.60 -71.30
CA GLY A 337 -47.46 74.96 -71.01
C GLY A 337 -47.46 73.69 -70.11
N PHE A 338 -48.64 73.14 -69.75
CA PHE A 338 -48.90 72.09 -68.68
C PHE A 338 -49.93 70.90 -69.10
N GLY A 339 -49.71 69.52 -68.90
CA GLY A 339 -50.42 68.17 -69.39
C GLY A 339 -49.97 66.62 -68.89
N PHE A 340 -50.22 65.30 -69.49
CA PHE A 340 -49.99 63.72 -69.02
C PHE A 340 -50.01 62.25 -69.94
N MET A 341 -49.60 60.88 -69.61
CA MET A 341 -49.79 59.38 -70.34
C MET A 341 -49.30 57.79 -69.85
N MET A 342 -49.47 56.48 -70.50
CA MET A 342 -49.15 54.91 -70.08
C MET A 342 -49.18 53.44 -71.01
N GLY A 343 -48.81 52.05 -70.69
CA GLY A 343 -48.92 50.58 -71.47
C GLY A 343 -48.35 48.98 -71.09
N SER A 344 -48.57 47.69 -71.75
CA SER A 344 -48.08 46.11 -71.52
C SER A 344 -48.41 44.77 -72.56
N GLY A 345 -48.17 43.32 -72.74
CA GLY A 345 -47.54 41.85 -72.32
C GLY A 345 -47.77 40.32 -73.13
N GLY A 346 -47.22 38.96 -72.92
CA GLY A 346 -47.45 37.48 -73.64
C GLY A 346 -46.70 35.92 -73.42
N SER A 347 -46.99 34.60 -74.02
CA SER A 347 -46.37 33.04 -73.94
C SER A 347 -46.88 31.66 -74.84
N ILE A 348 -46.65 30.21 -75.03
CA ILE A 348 -45.83 28.76 -74.84
C ILE A 348 -46.32 27.30 -75.68
N GLU A 349 -46.05 25.84 -75.87
CA GLU A 349 -45.17 24.43 -75.71
C GLU A 349 -45.52 22.83 -76.37
N GLN A 350 -44.69 21.60 -76.46
CA GLN A 350 -44.83 19.92 -76.46
C GLN A 350 -44.63 18.57 -77.58
N PRO A 351 -44.39 17.11 -77.34
CA PRO A 351 -43.90 15.77 -78.22
C PRO A 351 -44.21 14.04 -78.11
N MET A 352 -43.74 12.88 -78.92
CA MET A 352 -43.92 11.20 -78.85
C MET A 352 -43.15 9.85 -79.67
N VAL A 353 -43.49 8.41 -79.77
CA VAL A 353 -42.73 6.94 -80.18
C VAL A 353 -43.42 5.54 -80.99
N GLU A 354 -43.19 4.13 -81.39
CA GLU A 354 -42.45 2.61 -81.37
C GLU A 354 -42.48 1.43 -82.66
N SER A 355 -42.31 -0.01 -82.99
CA SER A 355 -42.12 -1.63 -82.63
C SER A 355 -41.61 -2.97 -83.65
N TYR A 356 -41.84 -4.44 -83.58
CA TYR A 356 -41.11 -5.84 -84.18
C TYR A 356 -41.69 -7.41 -84.71
N GLY A 357 -40.98 -8.59 -85.26
CA GLY A 357 -41.34 -10.20 -85.53
C GLY A 357 -40.61 -11.47 -86.52
N ALA A 358 -40.75 -12.95 -86.52
CA ALA A 358 -40.16 -14.20 -87.47
C ALA A 358 -40.42 -15.95 -87.42
N SER A 359 -40.09 -17.04 -88.39
CA SER A 359 -40.03 -18.72 -88.36
C SER A 359 -39.74 -19.90 -89.61
N SER A 360 -39.48 -21.36 -89.58
CA SER A 360 -39.39 -22.61 -90.71
C SER A 360 -39.01 -24.31 -90.58
N THR A 361 -39.12 -25.44 -91.54
CA THR A 361 -38.62 -27.05 -91.57
C THR A 361 -38.83 -28.29 -92.77
N GLY A 362 -38.26 -29.66 -92.87
CA GLY A 362 -38.57 -31.01 -93.80
C GLY A 362 -37.67 -32.47 -94.15
N SER A 363 -38.04 -33.76 -94.75
CA SER A 363 -37.23 -35.13 -95.26
C SER A 363 -37.79 -36.66 -95.90
N LYS A 364 -37.08 -37.76 -96.58
CA LYS A 364 -37.41 -39.35 -96.99
C LYS A 364 -36.37 -40.57 -97.64
N SER A 365 -36.72 -41.87 -98.21
CA SER A 365 -35.93 -43.27 -98.60
C SER A 365 -36.38 -44.52 -99.68
N ASP A 366 -35.68 -45.76 -99.98
CA ASP A 366 -35.98 -47.34 -100.44
C ASP A 366 -35.64 -48.17 -101.90
N GLY A 367 -35.47 -49.53 -102.44
CA GLY A 367 -35.31 -51.17 -102.31
C GLY A 367 -35.28 -52.31 -103.62
N SER A 368 -34.86 -53.72 -103.70
CA SER A 368 -34.86 -54.85 -104.92
C SER A 368 -34.45 -56.53 -104.93
N GLU A 369 -34.64 -57.47 -106.03
CA GLU A 369 -34.34 -58.96 -106.67
C GLU A 369 -34.00 -60.46 -106.05
N CYS A 370 -34.14 -61.66 -106.76
CA CYS A 370 -34.39 -63.08 -106.23
C CYS A 370 -33.33 -64.28 -106.17
N GLU A 371 -32.45 -64.64 -107.14
CA GLU A 371 -31.25 -65.47 -106.73
C GLU A 371 -30.29 -64.56 -105.94
N GLU A 372 -30.31 -63.28 -106.29
CA GLU A 372 -29.92 -62.18 -105.45
C GLU A 372 -30.69 -62.13 -104.11
N GLU A 373 -31.90 -62.69 -103.92
CA GLU A 373 -32.56 -62.81 -102.59
C GLU A 373 -31.89 -63.90 -101.74
N VAL A 374 -31.35 -64.98 -102.29
CA VAL A 374 -30.63 -65.96 -101.45
C VAL A 374 -29.28 -65.37 -101.02
N VAL A 375 -28.60 -64.67 -101.93
CA VAL A 375 -27.34 -63.95 -101.64
C VAL A 375 -27.59 -62.71 -100.77
N SER A 376 -28.73 -62.02 -100.90
CA SER A 376 -29.11 -60.85 -100.11
C SER A 376 -29.80 -61.20 -98.81
N LEU A 377 -30.47 -62.35 -98.68
CA LEU A 377 -30.88 -62.92 -97.40
C LEU A 377 -29.63 -63.36 -96.64
N ALA A 378 -28.67 -64.01 -97.31
CA ALA A 378 -27.37 -64.29 -96.70
C ALA A 378 -26.63 -63.00 -96.30
N SER A 379 -26.59 -61.96 -97.13
CA SER A 379 -25.89 -60.71 -96.82
C SER A 379 -26.63 -59.83 -95.79
N THR A 380 -27.97 -59.82 -95.78
CA THR A 380 -28.76 -59.14 -94.74
C THR A 380 -28.69 -59.90 -93.42
N VAL A 381 -28.76 -61.23 -93.41
CA VAL A 381 -28.51 -62.03 -92.19
C VAL A 381 -27.08 -61.83 -91.72
N GLU A 382 -26.07 -61.82 -92.60
CA GLU A 382 -24.68 -61.55 -92.20
C GLU A 382 -24.52 -60.12 -91.65
N LYS A 383 -25.18 -59.13 -92.24
CA LYS A 383 -25.22 -57.73 -91.77
C LYS A 383 -25.93 -57.61 -90.42
N ILE A 384 -27.06 -58.30 -90.23
CA ILE A 384 -27.77 -58.41 -88.94
C ILE A 384 -26.88 -59.09 -87.90
N MET A 385 -26.21 -60.19 -88.23
CA MET A 385 -25.28 -60.88 -87.33
C MET A 385 -24.04 -60.01 -87.00
N LYS A 386 -23.53 -59.22 -87.94
CA LYS A 386 -22.45 -58.24 -87.71
C LYS A 386 -22.94 -57.12 -86.79
N ASN A 387 -24.12 -56.55 -87.04
CA ASN A 387 -24.72 -55.52 -86.19
C ASN A 387 -25.00 -56.04 -84.77
N LEU A 388 -25.64 -57.20 -84.62
CA LEU A 388 -25.90 -57.82 -83.31
C LEU A 388 -24.60 -58.16 -82.56
N ARG A 389 -23.54 -58.59 -83.26
CA ARG A 389 -22.21 -58.78 -82.64
C ARG A 389 -21.63 -57.46 -82.15
N LEU A 390 -21.71 -56.39 -82.94
CA LEU A 390 -21.27 -55.04 -82.53
C LEU A 390 -22.07 -54.53 -81.33
N GLU A 391 -23.39 -54.64 -81.36
CA GLU A 391 -24.29 -54.29 -80.26
C GLU A 391 -23.98 -55.09 -78.99
N ILE A 392 -23.77 -56.40 -79.07
CA ILE A 392 -23.33 -57.23 -77.94
C ILE A 392 -21.97 -56.76 -77.39
N THR A 393 -21.01 -56.36 -78.24
CA THR A 393 -19.74 -55.79 -77.74
C THR A 393 -19.89 -54.40 -77.14
N GLN A 394 -20.84 -53.59 -77.61
CA GLN A 394 -21.14 -52.27 -77.06
C GLN A 394 -21.86 -52.39 -75.70
N LEU A 395 -22.90 -53.22 -75.60
CA LEU A 395 -23.62 -53.48 -74.35
C LEU A 395 -22.71 -54.06 -73.27
N ARG A 396 -21.75 -54.92 -73.63
CA ARG A 396 -20.71 -55.39 -72.69
C ARG A 396 -19.83 -54.25 -72.22
N ARG A 397 -19.31 -53.40 -73.12
CA ARG A 397 -18.50 -52.23 -72.75
C ARG A 397 -19.26 -51.30 -71.79
N CYS A 398 -20.51 -50.97 -72.10
CA CYS A 398 -21.34 -50.11 -71.26
C CYS A 398 -21.69 -50.75 -69.91
N LEU A 399 -21.81 -52.08 -69.83
CA LEU A 399 -21.98 -52.81 -68.57
C LEU A 399 -20.71 -52.75 -67.71
N ASP A 400 -19.53 -52.94 -68.31
CA ASP A 400 -18.25 -52.91 -67.60
C ASP A 400 -17.84 -51.47 -67.20
N GLU A 401 -18.19 -50.48 -68.02
CA GLU A 401 -18.12 -49.04 -67.71
C GLU A 401 -19.06 -48.68 -66.54
N SER A 402 -20.32 -49.12 -66.58
CA SER A 402 -21.28 -48.92 -65.48
C SER A 402 -20.87 -49.63 -64.17
N ARG A 403 -20.13 -50.75 -64.25
CA ARG A 403 -19.54 -51.41 -63.07
C ARG A 403 -18.41 -50.58 -62.49
N SER A 404 -17.48 -50.11 -63.33
CA SER A 404 -16.38 -49.25 -62.90
C SER A 404 -16.87 -47.97 -62.24
N ASP A 405 -17.94 -47.35 -62.77
CA ASP A 405 -18.56 -46.19 -62.14
C ASP A 405 -19.27 -46.53 -60.81
N ASN A 406 -19.89 -47.71 -60.68
CA ASN A 406 -20.47 -48.15 -59.41
C ASN A 406 -19.38 -48.39 -58.35
N GLU A 407 -18.29 -49.10 -58.69
CA GLU A 407 -17.13 -49.30 -57.82
C GLU A 407 -16.50 -47.96 -57.40
N ARG A 408 -16.43 -46.99 -58.33
CA ARG A 408 -15.97 -45.63 -58.04
C ARG A 408 -16.89 -44.91 -57.05
N LEU A 409 -18.22 -44.98 -57.24
CA LEU A 409 -19.20 -44.39 -56.32
C LEU A 409 -19.19 -45.06 -54.94
N GLU A 410 -19.05 -46.37 -54.87
CA GLU A 410 -18.87 -47.12 -53.62
C GLU A 410 -17.59 -46.69 -52.89
N SER A 411 -16.48 -46.50 -53.62
CA SER A 411 -15.21 -45.99 -53.08
C SER A 411 -15.28 -44.54 -52.57
N LEU A 412 -16.25 -43.75 -53.05
CA LEU A 412 -16.52 -42.38 -52.56
C LEU A 412 -17.44 -42.41 -51.35
N THR A 413 -18.49 -43.24 -51.39
CA THR A 413 -19.46 -43.42 -50.30
C THR A 413 -18.79 -43.96 -49.04
N THR A 414 -17.88 -44.94 -49.19
CA THR A 414 -17.09 -45.49 -48.07
C THR A 414 -16.15 -44.45 -47.46
N LYS A 415 -15.46 -43.64 -48.27
CA LYS A 415 -14.63 -42.51 -47.79
C LYS A 415 -15.45 -41.44 -47.07
N GLN A 416 -16.63 -41.10 -47.60
CA GLN A 416 -17.55 -40.16 -46.94
C GLN A 416 -18.05 -40.72 -45.61
N ALA A 417 -18.43 -42.00 -45.54
CA ALA A 417 -18.84 -42.66 -44.31
C ALA A 417 -17.71 -42.69 -43.27
N GLN A 418 -16.47 -42.97 -43.68
CA GLN A 418 -15.28 -42.89 -42.83
C GLN A 418 -15.09 -41.47 -42.28
N GLN A 419 -15.05 -40.45 -43.14
CA GLN A 419 -14.89 -39.05 -42.73
C GLN A 419 -16.01 -38.57 -41.80
N ILE A 420 -17.25 -39.00 -42.02
CA ILE A 420 -18.38 -38.71 -41.12
C ILE A 420 -18.17 -39.37 -39.75
N SER A 421 -17.64 -40.61 -39.71
CA SER A 421 -17.34 -41.29 -38.44
C SER A 421 -16.18 -40.65 -37.68
N GLU A 422 -15.11 -40.23 -38.37
CA GLU A 422 -13.94 -39.54 -37.81
C GLU A 422 -14.36 -38.16 -37.26
N ASN A 423 -15.10 -37.37 -38.03
CA ASN A 423 -15.66 -36.09 -37.58
C ASN A 423 -16.63 -36.27 -36.40
N SER A 424 -17.44 -37.34 -36.38
CA SER A 424 -18.36 -37.62 -35.26
C SER A 424 -17.64 -37.99 -33.96
N LEU A 425 -16.44 -38.60 -34.04
CA LEU A 425 -15.60 -38.82 -32.87
C LEU A 425 -14.95 -37.51 -32.41
N TYR A 426 -14.38 -36.74 -33.35
CA TYR A 426 -13.74 -35.46 -33.03
C TYR A 426 -14.71 -34.46 -32.36
N ILE A 427 -15.95 -34.36 -32.85
CA ILE A 427 -17.00 -33.53 -32.22
C ILE A 427 -17.25 -33.97 -30.77
N LYS A 428 -17.36 -35.27 -30.49
CA LYS A 428 -17.56 -35.78 -29.12
C LYS A 428 -16.38 -35.48 -28.19
N GLU A 429 -15.14 -35.53 -28.70
CA GLU A 429 -13.99 -35.12 -27.90
C GLU A 429 -13.97 -33.61 -27.62
N LEU A 430 -14.54 -32.78 -28.49
CA LEU A 430 -14.72 -31.35 -28.23
C LEU A 430 -15.83 -31.11 -27.19
N GLU A 431 -16.98 -31.78 -27.34
CA GLU A 431 -18.08 -31.77 -26.36
C GLU A 431 -17.64 -32.27 -24.97
N GLU A 432 -16.65 -33.19 -24.91
CA GLU A 432 -16.05 -33.63 -23.64
C GLU A 432 -15.08 -32.63 -23.05
N ARG A 433 -14.20 -32.03 -23.86
CA ARG A 433 -13.31 -30.94 -23.40
C ARG A 433 -14.12 -29.73 -22.94
N GLU A 434 -15.20 -29.36 -23.64
CA GLU A 434 -16.10 -28.27 -23.26
C GLU A 434 -16.76 -28.54 -21.91
N ARG A 435 -17.33 -29.75 -21.69
CA ARG A 435 -17.91 -30.14 -20.39
C ARG A 435 -16.89 -30.10 -19.25
N LEU A 436 -15.67 -30.58 -19.47
CA LEU A 436 -14.61 -30.58 -18.46
C LEU A 436 -14.12 -29.16 -18.14
N LEU A 437 -13.99 -28.28 -19.15
CA LEU A 437 -13.66 -26.88 -18.95
C LEU A 437 -14.77 -26.12 -18.23
N ALA A 438 -16.04 -26.37 -18.58
CA ALA A 438 -17.19 -25.78 -17.88
C ALA A 438 -17.21 -26.19 -16.39
N GLN A 439 -17.02 -27.48 -16.08
CA GLN A 439 -16.93 -27.96 -14.70
C GLN A 439 -15.75 -27.31 -13.94
N ASN A 440 -14.58 -27.19 -14.57
CA ASN A 440 -13.42 -26.55 -13.94
C ASN A 440 -13.63 -25.04 -13.70
N ILE A 441 -14.34 -24.35 -14.60
CA ILE A 441 -14.74 -22.95 -14.40
C ILE A 441 -15.76 -22.85 -13.25
N GLU A 442 -16.72 -23.77 -13.13
CA GLU A 442 -17.67 -23.81 -12.01
C GLU A 442 -16.96 -24.05 -10.67
N GLU A 443 -15.98 -24.95 -10.62
CA GLU A 443 -15.13 -25.24 -9.46
C GLU A 443 -14.32 -24.00 -9.03
N LEU A 444 -13.59 -23.38 -9.97
CA LEU A 444 -12.84 -22.14 -9.71
C LEU A 444 -13.77 -20.97 -9.29
N LEU A 445 -15.00 -20.92 -9.80
CA LEU A 445 -16.00 -19.94 -9.38
C LEU A 445 -16.59 -20.21 -7.99
N VAL A 446 -16.37 -21.39 -7.39
CA VAL A 446 -16.63 -21.64 -5.97
C VAL A 446 -15.43 -21.19 -5.14
N ASP A 447 -14.21 -21.61 -5.50
CA ASP A 447 -12.97 -21.23 -4.83
C ASP A 447 -12.78 -19.70 -4.73
N ILE A 448 -13.11 -18.97 -5.81
CA ILE A 448 -13.10 -17.50 -5.82
C ILE A 448 -14.07 -16.92 -4.78
N LYS A 449 -15.29 -17.48 -4.65
CA LYS A 449 -16.27 -16.98 -3.67
C LYS A 449 -15.86 -17.31 -2.23
N GLU A 450 -15.31 -18.50 -1.98
CA GLU A 450 -14.82 -18.87 -0.66
C GLU A 450 -13.65 -17.95 -0.25
N THR A 451 -12.70 -17.72 -1.15
CA THR A 451 -11.58 -16.79 -0.91
C THR A 451 -12.02 -15.32 -0.79
N GLU A 452 -13.03 -14.86 -1.54
CA GLU A 452 -13.66 -13.55 -1.34
C GLU A 452 -14.25 -13.42 0.08
N THR A 453 -15.00 -14.42 0.56
CA THR A 453 -15.58 -14.37 1.92
C THR A 453 -14.53 -14.42 3.03
N GLU A 454 -13.43 -15.15 2.83
CA GLU A 454 -12.31 -15.16 3.78
C GLU A 454 -11.56 -13.81 3.75
N VAL A 455 -11.36 -13.19 2.57
CA VAL A 455 -10.77 -11.83 2.45
C VAL A 455 -11.59 -10.77 3.19
N ASP A 456 -12.92 -10.78 3.06
CA ASP A 456 -13.78 -9.84 3.80
C ASP A 456 -13.78 -10.14 5.31
N ARG A 457 -13.68 -11.41 5.71
CA ARG A 457 -13.48 -11.78 7.12
C ARG A 457 -12.13 -11.29 7.68
N TRP A 458 -11.04 -11.33 6.92
CA TRP A 458 -9.77 -10.72 7.32
C TRP A 458 -9.83 -9.20 7.34
N ARG A 459 -10.61 -8.58 6.44
CA ARG A 459 -10.88 -7.12 6.44
C ARG A 459 -11.57 -6.70 7.74
N GLU A 460 -12.68 -7.35 8.10
CA GLU A 460 -13.40 -7.09 9.35
C GLU A 460 -12.50 -7.26 10.59
N ALA A 461 -11.66 -8.30 10.61
CA ALA A 461 -10.70 -8.51 11.70
C ALA A 461 -9.67 -7.36 11.80
N CYS A 462 -9.09 -6.92 10.66
CA CYS A 462 -8.16 -5.79 10.63
C CYS A 462 -8.83 -4.48 11.08
N GLU A 463 -10.08 -4.23 10.66
CA GLU A 463 -10.83 -3.04 11.08
C GLU A 463 -11.11 -3.03 12.59
N LEU A 464 -11.46 -4.18 13.16
CA LEU A 464 -11.65 -4.34 14.61
C LEU A 464 -10.33 -4.16 15.39
N GLU A 465 -9.19 -4.66 14.89
CA GLU A 465 -7.89 -4.42 15.50
C GLU A 465 -7.49 -2.94 15.44
N VAL A 466 -7.76 -2.25 14.33
CA VAL A 466 -7.52 -0.80 14.20
C VAL A 466 -8.42 0.01 15.15
N VAL A 467 -9.67 -0.39 15.37
CA VAL A 467 -10.56 0.24 16.37
C VAL A 467 -10.07 -0.03 17.80
N ALA A 468 -9.66 -1.26 18.12
CA ALA A 468 -9.10 -1.59 19.42
C ALA A 468 -7.80 -0.80 19.70
N GLY A 469 -6.91 -0.70 18.71
CA GLY A 469 -5.69 0.09 18.79
C GLY A 469 -5.93 1.58 19.01
N LYS A 470 -6.94 2.17 18.36
CA LYS A 470 -7.35 3.57 18.60
C LYS A 470 -7.83 3.79 20.03
N ASN A 471 -8.74 2.93 20.53
CA ASN A 471 -9.25 3.03 21.90
C ASN A 471 -8.13 2.92 22.94
N GLU A 472 -7.19 2.00 22.73
CA GLU A 472 -6.03 1.77 23.61
C GLU A 472 -5.02 2.94 23.57
N VAL A 473 -4.89 3.65 22.43
CA VAL A 473 -4.14 4.92 22.35
C VAL A 473 -4.86 6.04 23.12
N GLU A 474 -6.18 6.17 22.97
CA GLU A 474 -6.96 7.17 23.72
C GLU A 474 -6.87 6.97 25.24
N GLU A 475 -6.89 5.72 25.73
CA GLU A 475 -6.67 5.43 27.16
C GLU A 475 -5.23 5.74 27.60
N ARG A 476 -4.22 5.48 26.77
CA ARG A 476 -2.84 5.90 27.05
C ARG A 476 -2.70 7.42 27.12
N ASP A 477 -3.33 8.16 26.22
CA ASP A 477 -3.29 9.63 26.24
C ASP A 477 -3.99 10.21 27.49
N LYS A 478 -5.11 9.60 27.92
CA LYS A 478 -5.75 9.94 29.22
C LYS A 478 -4.76 9.77 30.38
N VAL A 479 -4.05 8.63 30.46
CA VAL A 479 -3.01 8.39 31.48
C VAL A 479 -1.85 9.39 31.37
N VAL A 480 -1.38 9.70 30.15
CA VAL A 480 -0.31 10.69 29.92
C VAL A 480 -0.72 12.08 30.42
N THR A 481 -1.94 12.55 30.15
CA THR A 481 -2.41 13.87 30.66
C THR A 481 -2.51 13.91 32.18
N ILE A 482 -2.90 12.80 32.83
CA ILE A 482 -2.92 12.70 34.30
C ILE A 482 -1.49 12.79 34.86
N LEU A 483 -0.55 12.02 34.30
CA LEU A 483 0.86 12.02 34.73
C LEU A 483 1.53 13.39 34.50
N GLN A 484 1.20 14.09 33.41
CA GLN A 484 1.66 15.48 33.18
C GLN A 484 1.14 16.45 34.26
N GLN A 485 -0.13 16.33 34.67
CA GLN A 485 -0.68 17.13 35.76
C GLN A 485 -0.01 16.81 37.10
N GLU A 486 0.33 15.55 37.37
CA GLU A 486 1.06 15.16 38.59
C GLU A 486 2.52 15.62 38.57
N LEU A 487 3.17 15.61 37.41
CA LEU A 487 4.50 16.18 37.22
C LEU A 487 4.54 17.68 37.52
N GLU A 488 3.59 18.47 37.01
CA GLU A 488 3.52 19.90 37.31
C GLU A 488 3.10 20.21 38.76
N LYS A 489 2.26 19.38 39.39
CA LYS A 489 1.97 19.46 40.84
C LYS A 489 3.22 19.19 41.69
N THR A 490 4.01 18.18 41.35
CA THR A 490 5.24 17.84 42.10
C THR A 490 6.37 18.84 41.85
N LYS A 491 6.51 19.35 40.61
CA LYS A 491 7.45 20.42 40.23
C LYS A 491 7.15 21.73 40.96
N SER A 492 5.91 22.20 40.97
CA SER A 492 5.53 23.42 41.72
C SER A 492 5.69 23.24 43.23
N ALA A 493 5.39 22.07 43.79
CA ALA A 493 5.69 21.75 45.19
C ALA A 493 7.20 21.77 45.49
N LEU A 494 8.04 21.26 44.58
CA LEU A 494 9.50 21.28 44.67
C LEU A 494 10.04 22.72 44.61
N GLU A 495 9.54 23.56 43.71
CA GLU A 495 9.89 24.99 43.63
C GLU A 495 9.57 25.73 44.94
N ILE A 496 8.39 25.51 45.52
CA ILE A 496 8.01 26.06 46.84
C ILE A 496 8.96 25.56 47.94
N SER A 497 9.37 24.29 47.89
CA SER A 497 10.31 23.71 48.87
C SER A 497 11.72 24.31 48.74
N ASN A 498 12.18 24.58 47.52
CA ASN A 498 13.46 25.20 47.21
C ASN A 498 13.47 26.68 47.62
N GLY A 499 12.37 27.40 47.40
CA GLY A 499 12.18 28.75 47.95
C GLY A 499 12.26 28.79 49.48
N LYS A 500 11.61 27.83 50.17
CA LYS A 500 11.72 27.68 51.64
C LYS A 500 13.14 27.31 52.09
N LEU A 501 13.90 26.56 51.31
CA LEU A 501 15.30 26.22 51.60
C LEU A 501 16.20 27.46 51.48
N LYS A 502 16.05 28.25 50.40
CA LYS A 502 16.77 29.53 50.23
C LYS A 502 16.52 30.48 51.39
N LEU A 503 15.26 30.73 51.75
CA LEU A 503 14.90 31.59 52.89
C LEU A 503 15.50 31.08 54.24
N LYS A 504 15.64 29.76 54.43
CA LYS A 504 16.35 29.21 55.60
C LYS A 504 17.85 29.42 55.54
N ALA A 505 18.48 29.33 54.36
CA ALA A 505 19.90 29.62 54.17
C ALA A 505 20.19 31.12 54.39
N ASP A 506 19.35 32.00 53.86
CA ASP A 506 19.45 33.46 54.06
C ASP A 506 19.27 33.83 55.54
N LEU A 507 18.30 33.23 56.23
CA LEU A 507 18.09 33.40 57.67
C LEU A 507 19.27 32.88 58.49
N ALA A 508 19.86 31.73 58.12
CA ALA A 508 21.05 31.21 58.76
C ALA A 508 22.28 32.12 58.54
N ALA A 509 22.45 32.66 57.34
CA ALA A 509 23.51 33.64 57.03
C ALA A 509 23.32 34.94 57.85
N ALA A 510 22.09 35.44 57.95
CA ALA A 510 21.76 36.61 58.78
C ALA A 510 22.01 36.34 60.27
N ALA A 511 21.65 35.15 60.77
CA ALA A 511 21.91 34.74 62.15
C ALA A 511 23.42 34.63 62.46
N MET A 512 24.22 34.04 61.55
CA MET A 512 25.68 34.00 61.69
C MET A 512 26.31 35.41 61.65
N ALA A 513 25.81 36.30 60.78
CA ALA A 513 26.28 37.69 60.74
C ALA A 513 25.91 38.48 62.01
N ALA A 514 24.72 38.24 62.58
CA ALA A 514 24.30 38.80 63.86
C ALA A 514 25.15 38.27 65.03
N GLN A 515 25.40 36.96 65.08
CA GLN A 515 26.29 36.33 66.07
C GLN A 515 27.70 36.91 65.99
N ALA A 516 28.32 36.93 64.80
CA ALA A 516 29.65 37.50 64.61
C ALA A 516 29.74 38.99 64.95
N THR A 517 28.62 39.72 64.92
CA THR A 517 28.52 41.12 65.36
C THR A 517 28.39 41.22 66.89
N ALA A 518 27.62 40.33 67.51
CA ALA A 518 27.50 40.23 68.96
C ALA A 518 28.83 39.82 69.63
N GLU A 519 29.54 38.84 69.05
CA GLU A 519 30.87 38.39 69.51
C GLU A 519 31.91 39.53 69.44
N LYS A 520 31.94 40.28 68.34
CA LYS A 520 32.77 41.51 68.24
C LYS A 520 32.38 42.55 69.30
N SER A 521 31.09 42.73 69.57
CA SER A 521 30.63 43.64 70.63
C SER A 521 30.99 43.14 72.04
N LEU A 522 31.09 41.82 72.26
CA LEU A 522 31.52 41.21 73.52
C LEU A 522 33.03 41.40 73.72
N GLN A 523 33.84 41.08 72.71
CA GLN A 523 35.29 41.32 72.71
C GLN A 523 35.63 42.81 72.95
N LEU A 524 34.85 43.74 72.38
CA LEU A 524 34.96 45.18 72.64
C LEU A 524 34.46 45.61 74.03
N ALA A 525 33.64 44.81 74.71
CA ALA A 525 33.26 45.04 76.10
C ALA A 525 34.32 44.48 77.07
N ASP A 526 34.83 43.28 76.81
CA ASP A 526 35.85 42.62 77.64
C ASP A 526 37.17 43.37 77.62
N SER A 527 37.65 43.79 76.46
CA SER A 527 38.87 44.64 76.32
C SER A 527 38.74 46.01 77.00
N ARG A 528 37.52 46.57 77.08
CA ARG A 528 37.25 47.75 77.91
C ARG A 528 37.22 47.40 79.40
N ALA A 529 36.72 46.23 79.77
CA ALA A 529 36.67 45.77 81.15
C ALA A 529 38.04 45.31 81.69
N THR A 530 39.00 44.90 80.86
CA THR A 530 40.41 44.70 81.27
C THR A 530 41.09 46.05 81.48
N GLY A 531 41.04 46.97 80.51
CA GLY A 531 41.63 48.31 80.64
C GLY A 531 41.06 49.14 81.80
N LEU A 532 39.78 48.92 82.17
CA LEU A 532 39.20 49.50 83.39
C LEU A 532 39.70 48.80 84.68
N ARG A 533 39.95 47.49 84.67
CA ARG A 533 40.55 46.76 85.80
C ARG A 533 41.99 47.19 86.03
N GLU A 534 42.82 47.20 84.98
CA GLU A 534 44.20 47.71 85.01
C GLU A 534 44.26 49.13 85.62
N ARG A 535 43.31 50.01 85.25
CA ARG A 535 43.23 51.37 85.79
C ARG A 535 42.72 51.43 87.24
N ILE A 536 41.86 50.51 87.66
CA ILE A 536 41.44 50.38 89.06
C ILE A 536 42.58 49.81 89.91
N GLU A 537 43.33 48.85 89.39
CA GLU A 537 44.51 48.25 90.03
C GLU A 537 45.62 49.30 90.21
N GLU A 538 45.91 50.12 89.20
CA GLU A 538 46.85 51.24 89.33
C GLU A 538 46.37 52.32 90.31
N LEU A 539 45.07 52.67 90.31
CA LEU A 539 44.51 53.58 91.33
C LEU A 539 44.54 52.97 92.74
N THR A 540 44.41 51.65 92.87
CA THR A 540 44.53 50.93 94.15
C THR A 540 45.98 50.90 94.62
N ARG A 541 46.93 50.67 93.71
CA ARG A 541 48.38 50.75 93.96
C ARG A 541 48.78 52.17 94.40
N GLN A 542 48.22 53.20 93.79
CA GLN A 542 48.40 54.60 94.20
C GLN A 542 47.75 54.89 95.57
N LEU A 543 46.61 54.28 95.90
CA LEU A 543 46.02 54.34 97.23
C LEU A 543 46.86 53.62 98.29
N GLU A 544 47.47 52.47 97.97
CA GLU A 544 48.39 51.76 98.87
C GLU A 544 49.71 52.51 99.05
N GLU A 545 50.24 53.17 98.00
CA GLU A 545 51.34 54.12 98.12
C GLU A 545 50.97 55.35 98.96
N ALA A 546 49.73 55.85 98.86
CA ALA A 546 49.25 56.96 99.66
C ALA A 546 49.03 56.57 101.13
N ASP A 547 48.41 55.41 101.41
CA ASP A 547 48.16 54.87 102.74
C ASP A 547 49.46 54.42 103.41
N SER A 548 50.43 53.87 102.68
CA SER A 548 51.76 53.58 103.26
C SER A 548 52.54 54.86 103.60
N ARG A 549 52.47 55.91 102.77
CA ARG A 549 52.96 57.25 103.15
C ARG A 549 52.20 57.81 104.35
N GLU A 550 50.88 57.67 104.40
CA GLU A 550 50.02 58.15 105.49
C GLU A 550 50.30 57.39 106.81
N ARG A 551 50.48 56.07 106.79
CA ARG A 551 50.91 55.25 107.94
C ARG A 551 52.33 55.60 108.38
N SER A 552 53.19 56.08 107.48
CA SER A 552 54.51 56.59 107.86
C SER A 552 54.40 57.94 108.62
N GLY A 553 53.46 58.82 108.22
CA GLY A 553 53.20 60.11 108.87
C GLY A 553 52.34 60.03 110.14
N ARG A 554 51.31 59.17 110.17
CA ARG A 554 50.37 58.94 111.29
C ARG A 554 50.96 58.12 112.43
N ARG A 555 52.27 58.27 112.70
CA ARG A 555 52.86 57.82 113.98
C ARG A 555 52.69 58.85 115.10
N SER A 556 52.03 59.97 114.82
CA SER A 556 51.55 60.94 115.81
C SER A 556 50.04 61.22 115.63
N ILE A 557 49.42 61.69 116.71
CA ILE A 557 48.05 62.22 116.82
C ILE A 557 46.88 61.19 116.71
N MET A 558 46.48 60.77 117.92
CA MET A 558 45.11 60.46 118.38
C MET A 558 44.28 59.33 117.75
N ARG A 559 43.96 58.36 118.63
CA ARG A 559 42.76 57.52 118.56
C ARG A 559 41.56 58.35 119.01
N ILE A 560 40.43 58.26 118.30
CA ILE A 560 39.11 58.72 118.79
C ILE A 560 38.14 57.54 118.72
N CYS A 561 37.29 57.40 119.74
CA CYS A 561 36.51 56.20 119.98
C CYS A 561 35.15 56.19 119.25
N TRP A 562 34.68 54.96 118.98
CA TRP A 562 33.49 54.61 118.21
C TRP A 562 32.26 54.42 119.11
N PRO A 563 31.02 54.68 118.64
CA PRO A 563 29.87 54.00 119.27
C PRO A 563 28.74 53.52 118.32
N TRP A 564 28.46 52.21 118.39
CA TRP A 564 27.16 51.47 118.34
C TRP A 564 26.14 51.71 117.19
N ARG A 565 25.43 50.73 116.59
CA ARG A 565 24.96 49.34 116.90
C ARG A 565 23.66 49.17 117.72
N ALA A 566 22.53 49.13 117.02
CA ALA A 566 21.37 48.24 117.23
C ALA A 566 20.64 48.13 115.86
N PHE A 567 20.12 47.00 115.36
CA PHE A 567 19.79 45.69 115.91
C PHE A 567 20.60 44.53 115.28
N ILE A 568 20.93 43.48 116.06
CA ILE A 568 21.22 42.12 115.55
C ILE A 568 20.72 41.07 116.56
N LYS A 569 19.79 40.20 116.12
CA LYS A 569 19.65 38.77 116.49
C LYS A 569 18.79 38.12 115.37
N VAL A 570 19.19 37.08 114.61
CA VAL A 570 19.80 35.75 114.93
C VAL A 570 18.72 34.86 115.55
N ASN A 571 18.23 33.73 114.96
CA ASN A 571 18.78 32.67 114.08
C ASN A 571 17.67 32.05 113.17
N ALA A 572 17.86 31.07 112.26
CA ALA A 572 18.98 30.68 111.36
C ALA A 572 18.59 29.49 110.44
N GLY A 573 19.31 29.35 109.31
CA GLY A 573 19.35 28.17 108.42
C GLY A 573 18.25 28.11 107.35
N ASN A 574 18.49 27.66 106.10
CA ASN A 574 19.71 27.32 105.34
C ASN A 574 19.42 27.71 103.86
N GLY A 575 20.37 28.01 102.96
CA GLY A 575 21.83 28.13 103.01
C GLY A 575 22.37 28.54 101.61
N ALA A 576 23.70 28.63 101.44
CA ALA A 576 24.43 28.84 100.17
C ALA A 576 24.09 30.09 99.31
N ALA A 577 25.00 31.06 99.31
CA ALA A 577 25.04 32.24 98.42
C ALA A 577 26.23 32.09 97.41
N PRO A 578 26.81 33.11 96.74
CA PRO A 578 26.36 34.49 96.40
C PRO A 578 26.77 34.98 94.95
N ARG A 579 26.44 36.25 94.64
CA ARG A 579 27.16 37.28 93.79
C ARG A 579 26.50 37.79 92.48
N PHE A 580 26.82 39.07 92.22
CA PHE A 580 26.42 40.02 91.16
C PHE A 580 27.35 39.93 89.91
N PRO A 581 27.23 40.80 88.87
CA PRO A 581 26.07 41.22 88.05
C PRO A 581 26.38 41.24 86.52
N ASN A 582 25.39 41.51 85.62
CA ASN A 582 25.47 42.59 84.60
C ASN A 582 24.32 42.67 83.54
N VAL A 583 23.71 43.86 83.48
CA VAL A 583 23.43 44.72 82.30
C VAL A 583 23.61 44.16 80.86
N ARG A 584 22.51 44.00 80.08
CA ARG A 584 22.21 44.80 78.84
C ARG A 584 20.86 44.48 78.13
N ARG A 585 20.51 45.42 77.24
CA ARG A 585 19.41 45.60 76.24
C ARG A 585 19.00 44.32 75.44
N MET A 586 17.87 44.21 74.71
CA MET A 586 17.17 45.17 73.80
C MET A 586 15.62 44.99 73.70
N LEU A 587 14.99 45.91 72.96
CA LEU A 587 13.58 46.03 72.51
C LEU A 587 13.38 45.41 71.09
N PRO A 588 12.18 45.42 70.46
CA PRO A 588 10.80 45.15 70.96
C PRO A 588 9.98 44.19 70.03
N GLU A 589 8.69 44.02 70.34
CA GLU A 589 7.53 43.76 69.44
C GLU A 589 7.67 42.99 68.11
N MET A 590 6.90 41.88 68.03
CA MET A 590 5.89 41.71 66.96
C MET A 590 4.60 41.12 67.58
N GLN A 591 3.46 41.77 67.40
CA GLN A 591 2.15 41.24 67.83
C GLN A 591 1.53 40.32 66.78
N SER A 592 0.62 39.45 67.22
CA SER A 592 0.02 38.37 66.43
C SER A 592 -0.94 38.86 65.34
N LEU A 593 -0.85 38.25 64.15
CA LEU A 593 -1.94 38.26 63.18
C LEU A 593 -2.74 36.95 63.20
N LEU A 594 -4.03 37.14 62.95
CA LEU A 594 -5.12 36.18 62.85
C LEU A 594 -4.78 34.99 61.92
N HIS A 595 -5.11 33.76 62.29
CA HIS A 595 -6.40 33.14 61.96
C HIS A 595 -6.79 33.26 60.47
N SER A 596 -6.45 32.22 59.70
CA SER A 596 -7.34 31.67 58.67
C SER A 596 -7.20 30.14 58.66
N ARG A 597 -8.34 29.45 58.59
CA ARG A 597 -8.49 27.99 58.46
C ARG A 597 -9.70 27.79 57.56
N VAL A 598 -9.66 26.76 56.71
CA VAL A 598 -10.24 26.74 55.33
C VAL A 598 -9.26 27.38 54.36
#